data_AF-A0A1X0ZT20-F1
#
_entry.id   AF-A0A1X0ZT20-F1
#
_cell.length_a   1.000
_cell.length_b   1.000
_cell.length_c   1.000
_cell.angle_alpha   90.00
_cell.angle_beta   90.00
_cell.angle_gamma   90.00
#
_symmetry.space_group_name_H-M   'P 1'
#
loop_
_entity.id
_entity.type
_entity.pdbx_description
1 polymer ?
#
loop_
_entity_poly.entity_id
_entity_poly.type
_entity_poly.pdbx_seq_one_letter_code
_entity_poly.pdbx_strand_id
1 'polypeptide(L)'
;MTHALPPGLTDCLLWSDELGMGYHPRQPMDYTGPYFEKYQQLDATPMGAALTKARVDMVKRHVDPSSVLDIGIGGGRFVEEARCYGYDVNEQANAWLRSKKAFKDASYGWPAMTFWDSLEHIPNAEAFVRKIGQWAFVSMPVYKDQADCLASKHFKPGEHLHYWSMRGLIGWFARQGFGCVEINERESELGREGITSFAFRRYA
;
A
#
# COMPACT_ATOMS: atom_id res chain seq x y z
N MET A 1 17.60 18.55 0.77
CA MET A 1 17.06 19.55 1.71
C MET A 1 15.54 19.47 1.61
N THR A 2 14.83 19.23 2.71
CA THR A 2 13.37 19.41 2.71
C THR A 2 13.12 20.91 2.86
N HIS A 3 12.59 21.54 1.81
CA HIS A 3 12.17 22.94 1.92
C HIS A 3 11.00 23.02 2.89
N ALA A 4 11.04 23.97 3.83
CA ALA A 4 9.91 24.23 4.71
C ALA A 4 8.72 24.70 3.85
N LEU A 5 7.54 24.15 4.11
CA LEU A 5 6.32 24.57 3.44
C LEU A 5 5.95 25.99 3.88
N PRO A 6 5.43 26.84 2.98
CA PRO A 6 4.85 28.12 3.35
C PRO A 6 3.75 28.01 4.42
N PRO A 7 3.54 29.04 5.24
CA PRO A 7 2.42 29.10 6.17
C PRO A 7 1.08 28.81 5.48
N GLY A 8 0.22 28.02 6.13
CA GLY A 8 -1.08 27.61 5.58
C GLY A 8 -1.05 26.37 4.69
N LEU A 9 0.14 25.93 4.24
CA LEU A 9 0.30 24.70 3.47
C LEU A 9 0.69 23.47 4.32
N THR A 10 0.75 23.62 5.65
CA THR A 10 1.16 22.56 6.58
C THR A 10 0.00 21.68 7.07
N ASP A 11 -1.25 22.02 6.75
CA ASP A 11 -2.42 21.21 7.10
C ASP A 11 -3.49 21.26 5.99
N CYS A 12 -3.07 21.01 4.75
CA CYS A 12 -3.98 20.87 3.60
C CYS A 12 -3.41 19.87 2.58
N LEU A 13 -4.27 19.39 1.67
CA LEU A 13 -3.83 18.60 0.53
C LEU A 13 -3.02 19.47 -0.44
N LEU A 14 -1.76 19.09 -0.67
CA LEU A 14 -0.92 19.63 -1.73
C LEU A 14 -1.05 18.73 -2.94
N TRP A 15 -1.54 19.24 -4.07
CA TRP A 15 -1.76 18.46 -5.28
C TRP A 15 -0.98 19.02 -6.46
N SER A 16 -0.38 18.13 -7.25
CA SER A 16 0.28 18.45 -8.51
C SER A 16 -0.45 17.75 -9.65
N ASP A 17 -1.10 18.53 -10.52
CA ASP A 17 -1.76 18.00 -11.74
C ASP A 17 -0.74 17.46 -12.75
N GLU A 18 0.44 18.06 -12.80
CA GLU A 18 1.55 17.60 -13.64
C GLU A 18 1.97 16.18 -13.27
N LEU A 19 2.13 15.92 -11.97
CA LEU A 19 2.54 14.61 -11.47
C LEU A 19 1.35 13.66 -11.24
N GLY A 20 0.12 14.19 -11.22
CA GLY A 20 -1.09 13.45 -10.85
C GLY A 20 -1.00 12.88 -9.43
N MET A 21 -0.36 13.61 -8.51
CA MET A 21 -0.01 13.16 -7.15
C MET A 21 -0.37 14.24 -6.14
N GLY A 22 -0.87 13.81 -4.98
CA GLY A 22 -1.12 14.62 -3.81
C GLY A 22 -0.31 14.16 -2.60
N TYR A 23 -0.05 15.09 -1.68
CA TYR A 23 0.58 14.85 -0.40
C TYR A 23 -0.12 15.66 0.69
N HIS A 24 -0.39 15.04 1.83
CA HIS A 24 -0.87 15.74 3.01
C HIS A 24 0.24 15.78 4.08
N PRO A 25 0.75 16.97 4.46
CA PRO A 25 1.89 17.13 5.37
C PRO A 25 1.56 16.91 6.85
N ARG A 26 0.36 16.41 7.16
CA ARG A 26 -0.04 16.13 8.54
C ARG A 26 0.80 14.96 9.04
N GLN A 27 1.16 14.99 10.32
CA GLN A 27 1.89 13.89 10.92
C GLN A 27 1.13 12.57 10.78
N PRO A 28 1.82 11.46 10.48
CA PRO A 28 1.20 10.15 10.41
C PRO A 28 0.51 9.81 11.73
N MET A 29 -0.64 9.15 11.64
CA MET A 29 -1.36 8.66 12.81
C MET A 29 -0.53 7.63 13.57
N ASP A 30 -0.89 7.43 14.83
CA ASP A 30 -0.34 6.35 15.64
C ASP A 30 -1.00 5.02 15.24
N TYR A 31 -0.18 4.07 14.80
CA TYR A 31 -0.61 2.72 14.42
C TYR A 31 -0.54 1.73 15.58
N THR A 32 -0.24 2.16 16.81
CA THR A 32 -0.18 1.29 17.99
C THR A 32 -1.56 0.99 18.61
N GLY A 33 -1.57 0.31 19.75
CA GLY A 33 -2.80 0.00 20.49
C GLY A 33 -3.70 -1.04 19.78
N PRO A 34 -5.02 -0.84 19.75
CA PRO A 34 -5.99 -1.84 19.25
C PRO A 34 -6.03 -1.95 17.70
N TYR A 35 -5.13 -1.25 16.99
CA TYR A 35 -5.13 -1.20 15.53
C TYR A 35 -5.02 -2.60 14.92
N PHE A 36 -4.04 -3.39 15.35
CA PHE A 36 -3.82 -4.73 14.82
C PHE A 36 -5.03 -5.66 15.06
N GLU A 37 -5.56 -5.68 16.28
CA GLU A 37 -6.74 -6.49 16.64
C GLU A 37 -7.97 -6.13 15.80
N LYS A 38 -8.21 -4.83 15.56
CA LYS A 38 -9.28 -4.37 14.68
C LYS A 38 -9.14 -4.95 13.27
N TYR A 39 -7.94 -4.95 12.69
CA TYR A 39 -7.74 -5.52 11.36
C TYR A 39 -7.83 -7.04 11.34
N GLN A 40 -7.46 -7.73 12.42
CA GLN A 40 -7.72 -9.17 12.54
C GLN A 40 -9.23 -9.48 12.52
N GLN A 41 -10.05 -8.65 13.16
CA GLN A 41 -11.51 -8.78 13.10
C GLN A 41 -12.06 -8.56 11.68
N LEU A 42 -11.53 -7.56 10.96
CA LEU A 42 -11.90 -7.32 9.56
C LEU A 42 -11.49 -8.48 8.65
N ASP A 43 -10.27 -8.98 8.84
CA ASP A 43 -9.77 -10.16 8.14
C ASP A 43 -10.68 -11.35 8.40
N ALA A 44 -11.17 -11.59 9.62
CA ALA A 44 -12.03 -12.72 9.95
C ALA A 44 -13.40 -12.74 9.21
N THR A 45 -13.77 -11.66 8.52
CA THR A 45 -15.05 -11.58 7.78
C THR A 45 -15.01 -12.34 6.44
N PRO A 46 -16.18 -12.70 5.86
CA PRO A 46 -16.26 -13.21 4.50
C PRO A 46 -15.71 -12.24 3.44
N MET A 47 -15.86 -10.93 3.69
CA MET A 47 -15.29 -9.89 2.84
C MET A 47 -13.76 -9.92 2.88
N GLY A 48 -13.17 -10.00 4.08
CA GLY A 48 -11.73 -10.15 4.27
C GLY A 48 -11.17 -11.35 3.51
N ALA A 49 -11.83 -12.51 3.63
CA ALA A 49 -11.47 -13.71 2.88
C ALA A 49 -11.54 -13.51 1.35
N ALA A 50 -12.59 -12.87 0.84
CA ALA A 50 -12.75 -12.64 -0.60
C ALA A 50 -11.70 -11.66 -1.15
N LEU A 51 -11.41 -10.59 -0.41
CA LEU A 51 -10.38 -9.61 -0.76
C LEU A 51 -8.98 -10.25 -0.75
N THR A 52 -8.64 -10.99 0.32
CA THR A 52 -7.36 -11.71 0.37
C THR A 52 -7.24 -12.70 -0.77
N LYS A 53 -8.29 -13.47 -1.09
CA LYS A 53 -8.26 -14.37 -2.24
C LYS A 53 -7.95 -13.64 -3.53
N ALA A 54 -8.58 -12.49 -3.79
CA ALA A 54 -8.31 -11.70 -4.99
C ALA A 54 -6.84 -11.24 -5.06
N ARG A 55 -6.29 -10.76 -3.94
CA ARG A 55 -4.89 -10.34 -3.79
C ARG A 55 -3.91 -11.50 -4.01
N VAL A 56 -4.17 -12.65 -3.41
CA VAL A 56 -3.35 -13.87 -3.57
C VAL A 56 -3.37 -14.38 -5.01
N ASP A 57 -4.56 -14.45 -5.62
CA ASP A 57 -4.70 -14.88 -7.00
C ASP A 57 -3.97 -13.94 -7.96
N MET A 58 -3.94 -12.63 -7.66
CA MET A 58 -3.18 -11.64 -8.41
C MET A 58 -1.67 -11.90 -8.33
N VAL A 59 -1.12 -12.02 -7.13
CA VAL A 59 0.32 -12.28 -6.95
C VAL A 59 0.75 -13.56 -7.66
N LYS A 60 -0.03 -14.64 -7.54
CA LYS A 60 0.25 -15.95 -8.17
C LYS A 60 0.35 -15.91 -9.69
N ARG A 61 -0.26 -14.93 -10.37
CA ARG A 61 -0.13 -14.77 -11.83
C ARG A 61 1.26 -14.33 -12.25
N HIS A 62 2.03 -13.71 -11.36
CA HIS A 62 3.26 -13.00 -11.70
C HIS A 62 4.51 -13.53 -10.98
N VAL A 63 4.36 -14.00 -9.74
CA VAL A 63 5.49 -14.46 -8.92
C VAL A 63 5.06 -15.56 -7.95
N ASP A 64 6.00 -16.40 -7.50
CA ASP A 64 5.77 -17.31 -6.39
C ASP A 64 5.53 -16.51 -5.10
N PRO A 65 4.33 -16.61 -4.48
CA PRO A 65 4.01 -15.85 -3.27
C PRO A 65 5.00 -16.08 -2.11
N SER A 66 5.64 -17.24 -2.03
CA SER A 66 6.63 -17.52 -0.96
C SER A 66 7.87 -16.62 -1.00
N SER A 67 8.10 -15.93 -2.12
CA SER A 67 9.20 -14.97 -2.30
C SER A 67 8.82 -13.51 -2.02
N VAL A 68 7.56 -13.27 -1.62
CA VAL A 68 7.00 -11.94 -1.38
C VAL A 68 7.18 -11.51 0.07
N LEU A 69 7.47 -10.22 0.25
CA LEU A 69 7.34 -9.54 1.54
C LEU A 69 6.11 -8.61 1.51
N ASP A 70 5.15 -8.89 2.39
CA ASP A 70 3.97 -8.03 2.57
C ASP A 70 4.28 -6.87 3.53
N ILE A 71 4.08 -5.63 3.07
CA ILE A 71 4.37 -4.41 3.82
C ILE A 71 3.06 -3.79 4.30
N GLY A 72 2.92 -3.65 5.64
CA GLY A 72 1.67 -3.21 6.25
C GLY A 72 0.62 -4.32 6.17
N ILE A 73 0.80 -5.35 6.98
CA ILE A 73 0.13 -6.65 6.81
C ILE A 73 -1.36 -6.65 7.19
N GLY A 74 -1.87 -5.52 7.71
CA GLY A 74 -3.21 -5.44 8.27
C GLY A 74 -3.39 -6.46 9.40
N GLY A 75 -4.37 -7.35 9.28
CA GLY A 75 -4.60 -8.44 10.24
C GLY A 75 -3.71 -9.67 10.00
N GLY A 76 -2.94 -9.70 8.91
CA GLY A 76 -2.02 -10.77 8.56
C GLY A 76 -2.60 -11.90 7.72
N ARG A 77 -3.90 -11.86 7.34
CA ARG A 77 -4.52 -12.94 6.54
C ARG A 77 -3.82 -13.17 5.20
N PHE A 78 -3.39 -12.11 4.52
CA PHE A 78 -2.64 -12.26 3.25
C PHE A 78 -1.37 -13.09 3.46
N VAL A 79 -0.60 -12.81 4.51
CA VAL A 79 0.62 -13.57 4.85
C VAL A 79 0.32 -15.06 5.06
N GLU A 80 -0.76 -15.38 5.78
CA GLU A 80 -1.16 -16.77 6.03
C GLU A 80 -1.62 -17.49 4.75
N GLU A 81 -2.49 -16.87 3.95
CA GLU A 81 -3.07 -17.49 2.76
C GLU A 81 -2.08 -17.55 1.57
N ALA A 82 -1.25 -16.52 1.42
CA ALA A 82 -0.17 -16.49 0.43
C ALA A 82 1.02 -17.38 0.83
N ARG A 83 1.16 -17.69 2.12
CA ARG A 83 2.35 -18.35 2.71
C ARG A 83 3.64 -17.59 2.40
N CYS A 84 3.58 -16.26 2.54
CA CYS A 84 4.70 -15.35 2.28
C CYS A 84 5.31 -14.83 3.59
N TYR A 85 6.19 -13.84 3.49
CA TYR A 85 6.70 -13.12 4.64
C TYR A 85 5.97 -11.79 4.84
N GLY A 86 6.08 -11.21 6.02
CA GLY A 86 5.47 -9.92 6.35
C GLY A 86 6.36 -9.01 7.18
N TYR A 87 6.05 -7.72 7.12
CA TYR A 87 6.60 -6.66 7.95
C TYR A 87 5.54 -5.57 8.20
N ASP A 88 5.51 -5.04 9.41
CA ASP A 88 4.64 -3.92 9.78
C ASP A 88 5.39 -2.85 10.58
N VAL A 89 4.85 -1.63 10.64
CA VAL A 89 5.32 -0.59 11.57
C VAL A 89 4.78 -0.84 12.99
N ASN A 90 3.65 -1.55 13.11
CA ASN A 90 3.06 -1.96 14.36
C ASN A 90 3.83 -3.14 14.97
N GLU A 91 4.42 -2.94 16.15
CA GLU A 91 5.20 -3.99 16.83
C GLU A 91 4.39 -5.21 17.28
N GLN A 92 3.08 -5.08 17.54
CA GLN A 92 2.23 -6.23 17.85
C GLN A 92 2.03 -7.12 16.62
N ALA A 93 1.85 -6.51 15.45
CA ALA A 93 1.78 -7.23 14.18
C ALA A 93 3.12 -7.95 13.89
N ASN A 94 4.25 -7.28 14.14
CA ASN A 94 5.58 -7.91 14.03
C ASN A 94 5.78 -9.05 15.04
N ALA A 95 5.32 -8.91 16.29
CA ALA A 95 5.36 -9.98 17.27
C ALA A 95 4.53 -11.19 16.84
N TRP A 96 3.34 -10.96 16.29
CA TRP A 96 2.49 -12.00 15.72
C TRP A 96 3.19 -12.71 14.53
N LEU A 97 3.77 -11.95 13.59
CA LEU A 97 4.56 -12.51 12.49
C LEU A 97 5.73 -13.38 12.97
N ARG A 98 6.43 -12.98 14.03
CA ARG A 98 7.53 -13.76 14.62
C ARG A 98 7.01 -15.08 15.22
N SER A 99 5.84 -15.05 15.87
CA SER A 99 5.18 -16.26 16.39
C SER A 99 4.83 -17.27 15.27
N LYS A 100 4.55 -16.76 14.06
CA LYS A 100 4.26 -17.54 12.86
C LYS A 100 5.51 -17.92 12.05
N LYS A 101 6.71 -17.48 12.48
CA LYS A 101 7.97 -17.59 11.72
C LYS A 101 7.90 -16.94 10.33
N ALA A 102 7.04 -15.94 10.17
CA ALA A 102 6.81 -15.22 8.91
C ALA A 102 7.39 -13.80 8.90
N PHE A 103 7.90 -13.32 10.05
CA PHE A 103 8.53 -11.99 10.13
C PHE A 103 9.82 -11.91 9.32
N LYS A 104 9.97 -10.82 8.58
CA LYS A 104 11.21 -10.44 7.91
C LYS A 104 11.43 -8.95 8.00
N ASP A 105 12.70 -8.54 8.01
CA ASP A 105 13.07 -7.13 8.02
C ASP A 105 12.95 -6.52 6.61
N ALA A 106 12.19 -5.42 6.51
CA ALA A 106 12.02 -4.65 5.28
C ALA A 106 13.21 -3.71 4.97
N SER A 107 14.28 -3.72 5.77
CA SER A 107 15.53 -3.03 5.48
C SER A 107 16.30 -3.66 4.31
N TYR A 108 16.12 -4.96 4.06
CA TYR A 108 16.76 -5.72 2.98
C TYR A 108 16.05 -5.59 1.63
N GLY A 109 16.73 -5.99 0.55
CA GLY A 109 16.14 -6.13 -0.77
C GLY A 109 15.31 -7.41 -0.92
N TRP A 110 14.17 -7.32 -1.60
CA TRP A 110 13.23 -8.44 -1.78
C TRP A 110 12.84 -8.62 -3.25
N PRO A 111 12.71 -9.86 -3.75
CA PRO A 111 12.29 -10.09 -5.14
C PRO A 111 10.95 -9.42 -5.45
N ALA A 112 10.02 -9.49 -4.51
CA ALA A 112 8.71 -8.88 -4.64
C ALA A 112 8.23 -8.30 -3.31
N MET A 113 7.48 -7.19 -3.37
CA MET A 113 6.78 -6.63 -2.21
C MET A 113 5.31 -6.33 -2.55
N THR A 114 4.43 -6.51 -1.57
CA THR A 114 3.02 -6.11 -1.64
C THR A 114 2.73 -4.94 -0.71
N PHE A 115 1.83 -4.06 -1.14
CA PHE A 115 1.35 -2.89 -0.38
C PHE A 115 -0.18 -2.83 -0.50
N TRP A 116 -0.86 -3.65 0.31
CA TRP A 116 -2.31 -3.74 0.29
C TRP A 116 -2.93 -2.67 1.20
N ASP A 117 -3.42 -1.57 0.62
CA ASP A 117 -3.90 -0.38 1.34
C ASP A 117 -2.85 0.17 2.33
N SER A 118 -1.58 0.16 1.93
CA SER A 118 -0.47 0.56 2.82
C SER A 118 0.53 1.54 2.22
N LEU A 119 0.66 1.63 0.89
CA LEU A 119 1.68 2.48 0.24
C LEU A 119 1.47 3.97 0.56
N GLU A 120 0.21 4.42 0.56
CA GLU A 120 -0.24 5.77 0.87
C GLU A 120 0.05 6.21 2.30
N HIS A 121 0.27 5.25 3.21
CA HIS A 121 0.54 5.51 4.62
C HIS A 121 2.03 5.72 4.91
N ILE A 122 2.93 5.32 4.00
CA ILE A 122 4.37 5.29 4.25
C ILE A 122 4.98 6.67 3.98
N PRO A 123 5.54 7.39 4.98
CA PRO A 123 6.10 8.72 4.77
C PRO A 123 7.18 8.79 3.67
N ASN A 124 8.01 7.74 3.57
CA ASN A 124 9.05 7.60 2.56
C ASN A 124 8.86 6.31 1.74
N ALA A 125 7.75 6.23 1.00
CA ALA A 125 7.40 5.08 0.17
C ALA A 125 8.51 4.69 -0.83
N GLU A 126 9.21 5.68 -1.41
CA GLU A 126 10.31 5.43 -2.35
C GLU A 126 11.45 4.61 -1.73
N ALA A 127 11.70 4.74 -0.42
CA ALA A 127 12.74 3.97 0.26
C ALA A 127 12.43 2.47 0.31
N PHE A 128 11.15 2.09 0.33
CA PHE A 128 10.73 0.69 0.19
C PHE A 128 10.78 0.26 -1.27
N VAL A 129 10.23 1.04 -2.19
CA VAL A 129 10.19 0.69 -3.62
C VAL A 129 11.59 0.51 -4.23
N ARG A 130 12.58 1.28 -3.79
CA ARG A 130 14.00 1.08 -4.21
C ARG A 130 14.57 -0.29 -3.85
N LYS A 131 14.04 -0.95 -2.82
CA LYS A 131 14.50 -2.27 -2.36
C LYS A 131 13.81 -3.44 -3.08
N ILE A 132 12.82 -3.15 -3.91
CA ILE A 132 12.09 -4.17 -4.66
C ILE A 132 12.94 -4.62 -5.85
N GLY A 133 13.21 -5.90 -5.96
CA GLY A 133 14.02 -6.49 -7.01
C GLY A 133 13.28 -6.55 -8.34
N GLN A 134 12.07 -7.10 -8.36
CA GLN A 134 11.35 -7.41 -9.61
C GLN A 134 9.91 -6.95 -9.61
N TRP A 135 9.14 -7.23 -8.55
CA TRP A 135 7.68 -7.02 -8.58
C TRP A 135 7.18 -6.19 -7.41
N ALA A 136 6.36 -5.18 -7.72
CA ALA A 136 5.59 -4.45 -6.72
C ALA A 136 4.10 -4.67 -6.98
N PHE A 137 3.36 -5.04 -5.94
CA PHE A 137 1.90 -5.13 -6.00
C PHE A 137 1.33 -4.09 -5.06
N VAL A 138 0.37 -3.31 -5.53
CA VAL A 138 -0.21 -2.21 -4.75
C VAL A 138 -1.72 -2.28 -4.90
N SER A 139 -2.46 -2.07 -3.82
CA SER A 139 -3.88 -1.79 -3.90
C SER A 139 -4.17 -0.58 -3.06
N MET A 140 -4.89 0.39 -3.61
CA MET A 140 -5.16 1.65 -2.93
C MET A 140 -6.27 2.44 -3.63
N PRO A 141 -6.82 3.48 -2.98
CA PRO A 141 -7.66 4.44 -3.66
C PRO A 141 -6.90 5.19 -4.76
N VAL A 142 -7.51 5.37 -5.92
CA VAL A 142 -7.01 6.25 -6.99
C VAL A 142 -8.05 7.31 -7.34
N TYR A 143 -7.60 8.52 -7.61
CA TYR A 143 -8.46 9.70 -7.77
C TYR A 143 -8.41 10.26 -9.18
N LYS A 144 -9.48 10.89 -9.64
CA LYS A 144 -9.48 11.59 -10.92
C LYS A 144 -8.59 12.84 -10.89
N ASP A 145 -8.79 13.66 -9.85
CA ASP A 145 -8.15 14.95 -9.65
C ASP A 145 -8.23 15.36 -8.17
N GLN A 146 -7.76 16.57 -7.84
CA GLN A 146 -7.81 17.10 -6.49
C GLN A 146 -9.23 17.18 -5.91
N ALA A 147 -10.22 17.58 -6.72
CA ALA A 147 -11.59 17.76 -6.25
C ALA A 147 -12.22 16.41 -5.92
N ASP A 148 -12.00 15.41 -6.78
CA ASP A 148 -12.42 14.03 -6.54
C ASP A 148 -11.74 13.44 -5.29
N CYS A 149 -10.46 13.71 -5.09
CA CYS A 149 -9.74 13.33 -3.88
C CYS A 149 -10.41 13.93 -2.63
N LEU A 150 -10.62 15.24 -2.59
CA LEU A 150 -11.23 15.93 -1.44
C LEU A 150 -12.67 15.49 -1.14
N ALA A 151 -13.41 15.03 -2.16
CA ALA A 151 -14.76 14.52 -2.00
C ALA A 151 -14.82 13.04 -1.56
N SER A 152 -13.69 12.33 -1.63
CA SER A 152 -13.65 10.89 -1.37
C SER A 152 -13.74 10.56 0.12
N LYS A 153 -14.47 9.49 0.46
CA LYS A 153 -14.44 8.88 1.81
C LYS A 153 -13.05 8.35 2.20
N HIS A 154 -12.16 8.17 1.22
CA HIS A 154 -10.78 7.75 1.41
C HIS A 154 -9.82 8.93 1.60
N PHE A 155 -10.30 10.18 1.58
CA PHE A 155 -9.50 11.32 2.01
C PHE A 155 -9.44 11.36 3.53
N LYS A 156 -8.33 10.84 4.08
CA LYS A 156 -8.12 10.71 5.53
C LYS A 156 -6.80 11.35 5.94
N PRO A 157 -6.74 12.69 6.08
CA PRO A 157 -5.53 13.39 6.50
C PRO A 157 -4.92 12.86 7.80
N GLY A 158 -3.65 12.47 7.74
CA GLY A 158 -2.90 11.86 8.86
C GLY A 158 -2.91 10.33 8.83
N GLU A 159 -3.91 9.70 8.22
CA GLU A 159 -3.90 8.26 7.93
C GLU A 159 -3.26 8.03 6.56
N HIS A 160 -3.82 8.63 5.50
CA HIS A 160 -3.22 8.66 4.17
C HIS A 160 -2.36 9.92 4.03
N LEU A 161 -1.10 9.73 3.66
CA LEU A 161 -0.13 10.80 3.43
C LEU A 161 -0.02 11.12 1.95
N HIS A 162 -0.07 10.10 1.11
CA HIS A 162 0.08 10.23 -0.33
C HIS A 162 -1.21 9.87 -1.05
N TYR A 163 -1.48 10.56 -2.15
CA TYR A 163 -2.69 10.40 -2.95
C TYR A 163 -2.26 10.37 -4.40
N TRP A 164 -2.88 9.52 -5.23
CA TRP A 164 -2.52 9.45 -6.64
C TRP A 164 -3.74 9.35 -7.53
N SER A 165 -3.64 9.99 -8.69
CA SER A 165 -4.40 9.53 -9.84
C SER A 165 -3.81 8.25 -10.40
N MET A 166 -4.59 7.48 -11.15
CA MET A 166 -4.09 6.26 -11.81
C MET A 166 -2.84 6.56 -12.66
N ARG A 167 -2.90 7.61 -13.50
CA ARG A 167 -1.76 8.05 -14.31
C ARG A 167 -0.57 8.48 -13.45
N GLY A 168 -0.83 9.17 -12.34
CA GLY A 168 0.20 9.62 -11.41
C GLY A 168 0.92 8.48 -10.71
N LEU A 169 0.19 7.47 -10.24
CA LEU A 169 0.77 6.27 -9.62
C LEU A 169 1.65 5.50 -10.61
N ILE A 170 1.13 5.26 -11.82
CA ILE A 170 1.89 4.58 -12.88
C ILE A 170 3.14 5.39 -13.24
N GLY A 171 3.02 6.70 -13.41
CA GLY A 171 4.16 7.59 -13.69
C GLY A 171 5.17 7.63 -12.55
N TRP A 172 4.72 7.57 -11.30
CA TRP A 172 5.58 7.53 -10.11
C TRP A 172 6.36 6.22 -10.02
N PHE A 173 5.74 5.07 -10.31
CA PHE A 173 6.46 3.79 -10.44
C PHE A 173 7.42 3.77 -11.63
N ALA A 174 7.04 4.36 -12.77
CA ALA A 174 7.90 4.48 -13.95
C ALA A 174 9.21 5.23 -13.64
N ARG A 175 9.14 6.33 -12.88
CA ARG A 175 10.33 7.07 -12.42
C ARG A 175 11.24 6.26 -11.50
N GLN A 176 10.73 5.18 -10.89
CA GLN A 176 11.47 4.27 -10.03
C GLN A 176 11.94 3.00 -10.75
N GLY A 177 11.77 2.97 -12.08
CA GLY A 177 12.22 1.89 -12.94
C GLY A 177 11.23 0.73 -13.05
N PHE A 178 9.92 0.97 -12.91
CA PHE A 178 8.89 -0.05 -13.04
C PHE A 178 7.86 0.27 -14.13
N GLY A 179 7.47 -0.75 -14.90
CA GLY A 179 6.32 -0.70 -15.81
C GLY A 179 5.08 -1.31 -15.17
N CYS A 180 3.90 -0.74 -15.45
CA CYS A 180 2.62 -1.34 -15.05
C CYS A 180 2.27 -2.51 -15.98
N VAL A 181 2.04 -3.69 -15.39
CA VAL A 181 1.75 -4.94 -16.12
C VAL A 181 0.30 -5.37 -15.96
N GLU A 182 -0.31 -5.08 -14.79
CA GLU A 182 -1.72 -5.40 -14.53
C GLU A 182 -2.38 -4.24 -13.78
N ILE A 183 -3.62 -3.93 -14.16
CA ILE A 183 -4.58 -3.10 -13.42
C ILE A 183 -5.80 -3.98 -13.16
N ASN A 184 -6.29 -3.99 -11.92
CA ASN A 184 -7.32 -4.91 -11.47
C ASN A 184 -8.29 -4.22 -10.51
N GLU A 185 -9.58 -4.25 -10.84
CA GLU A 185 -10.65 -3.61 -10.06
C GLU A 185 -11.43 -4.61 -9.19
N ARG A 186 -10.93 -5.83 -9.02
CA ARG A 186 -11.63 -6.91 -8.30
C ARG A 186 -12.02 -6.54 -6.88
N GLU A 187 -11.19 -5.77 -6.18
CA GLU A 187 -11.53 -5.28 -4.84
C GLU A 187 -12.74 -4.33 -4.87
N SER A 188 -12.82 -3.45 -5.87
CA SER A 188 -14.00 -2.60 -6.11
C SER A 188 -15.24 -3.42 -6.48
N GLU A 189 -15.11 -4.44 -7.34
CA GLU A 189 -16.20 -5.37 -7.68
C GLU A 189 -16.75 -6.12 -6.44
N LEU A 190 -15.87 -6.42 -5.48
CA LEU A 190 -16.25 -7.04 -4.20
C LEU A 190 -16.91 -6.05 -3.23
N GLY A 191 -16.90 -4.75 -3.53
CA GLY A 191 -17.57 -3.71 -2.74
C GLY A 191 -16.64 -2.69 -2.09
N ARG A 192 -15.32 -2.78 -2.30
CA ARG A 192 -14.37 -1.73 -1.89
C ARG A 192 -14.27 -0.63 -2.94
N GLU A 193 -15.34 0.14 -3.04
CA GLU A 193 -15.47 1.26 -3.98
C GLU A 193 -14.23 2.18 -4.00
N GLY A 194 -13.73 2.44 -5.20
CA GLY A 194 -12.61 3.35 -5.46
C GLY A 194 -11.23 2.73 -5.29
N ILE A 195 -11.13 1.46 -4.90
CA ILE A 195 -9.86 0.74 -4.74
C ILE A 195 -9.48 0.05 -6.04
N THR A 196 -8.25 0.28 -6.49
CA THR A 196 -7.68 -0.37 -7.66
C THR A 196 -6.36 -1.05 -7.28
N SER A 197 -6.17 -2.28 -7.75
CA SER A 197 -4.93 -3.04 -7.57
C SER A 197 -4.07 -2.99 -8.83
N PHE A 198 -2.75 -2.97 -8.64
CA PHE A 198 -1.75 -2.85 -9.69
C PHE A 198 -0.63 -3.88 -9.49
N ALA A 199 -0.14 -4.46 -10.58
CA ALA A 199 1.12 -5.18 -10.60
C ALA A 199 2.12 -4.40 -11.44
N PHE A 200 3.27 -4.10 -10.85
CA PHE A 200 4.37 -3.39 -11.49
C PHE A 200 5.60 -4.29 -11.56
N ARG A 201 6.28 -4.28 -12.71
CA ARG A 201 7.52 -5.04 -12.94
C ARG A 201 8.68 -4.10 -13.19
N ARG A 202 9.81 -4.33 -12.53
CA ARG A 202 11.05 -3.59 -12.77
C ARG A 202 11.48 -3.78 -14.23
N TYR A 203 11.90 -2.71 -14.88
CA TYR A 203 12.54 -2.79 -16.19
C TYR A 203 13.77 -3.69 -16.10
N ALA A 204 13.95 -4.55 -17.10
CA ALA A 204 15.10 -5.43 -17.19
C ALA A 204 16.40 -4.65 -17.40
#